data_AF-A0AAJ3Q1P3-F1
#
_entry.id   AF-A0AAJ3Q1P3-F1
#
_cell.length_a   1.000
_cell.length_b   1.000
_cell.length_c   1.000
_cell.angle_alpha   90.00
_cell.angle_beta   90.00
_cell.angle_gamma   90.00
#
_symmetry.space_group_name_H-M   'P 1'
#
loop_
_entity.id
_entity.type
_entity.pdbx_description
1 polymer ?
#
loop_
_entity_poly.entity_id
_entity_poly.type
_entity_poly.pdbx_seq_one_letter_code
_entity_poly.pdbx_strand_id
1 'polypeptide(L)'
;MPGENNLTQALEDVRAAYRLLYAYQRRTLDTISLVIDQFPDRTFYQWANLLCAMPPGRGASPFGRWTWDFMPIYNTSFLFTKGGDASNHPQKGDWLLEVKLGTDSGHEEFWGGSIEPSIADLGDVADAQSALSLMAWKCVETFPKNSNWYNHVWYDHPWPTRDEIEAGTPAVVADGKIRSFQVDTLLEKLQDRAAVVHFTDSAKATFARVLEMDFG
;
A
#
# COMPACT_ATOMS: atom_id res chain seq x y z
N MET A 1 -40.66 -9.22 -23.21
CA MET A 1 -39.30 -9.64 -22.85
C MET A 1 -38.48 -8.42 -22.40
N PRO A 2 -38.62 -7.95 -21.15
CA PRO A 2 -37.86 -6.81 -20.62
C PRO A 2 -36.54 -7.21 -19.93
N GLY A 3 -36.35 -8.50 -19.61
CA GLY A 3 -35.21 -9.00 -18.83
C GLY A 3 -33.94 -9.28 -19.63
N GLU A 4 -34.05 -9.76 -20.88
CA GLU A 4 -32.87 -10.09 -21.71
C GLU A 4 -32.09 -8.84 -22.13
N ASN A 5 -32.80 -7.76 -22.50
CA ASN A 5 -32.15 -6.50 -22.90
C ASN A 5 -31.40 -5.83 -21.73
N ASN A 6 -31.84 -6.09 -20.49
CA ASN A 6 -31.21 -5.58 -19.28
C ASN A 6 -29.92 -6.35 -18.93
N LEU A 7 -29.92 -7.68 -19.09
CA LEU A 7 -28.71 -8.47 -18.85
C LEU A 7 -27.60 -8.16 -19.86
N THR A 8 -27.94 -8.00 -21.15
CA THR A 8 -26.95 -7.63 -22.17
C THR A 8 -26.28 -6.30 -21.84
N GLN A 9 -27.05 -5.28 -21.48
CA GLN A 9 -26.52 -3.97 -21.07
C GLN A 9 -25.64 -4.08 -19.82
N ALA A 10 -26.11 -4.78 -18.78
CA ALA A 10 -25.32 -4.98 -17.56
C ALA A 10 -23.97 -5.66 -17.86
N LEU A 11 -23.93 -6.65 -18.76
CA LEU A 11 -22.68 -7.29 -19.18
C LEU A 11 -21.80 -6.38 -20.05
N GLU A 12 -22.38 -5.40 -20.75
CA GLU A 12 -21.61 -4.33 -21.43
C GLU A 12 -20.93 -3.42 -20.41
N ASP A 13 -21.67 -2.99 -19.39
CA ASP A 13 -21.17 -2.12 -18.33
C ASP A 13 -20.07 -2.81 -17.52
N VAL A 14 -20.23 -4.10 -17.20
CA VAL A 14 -19.17 -4.91 -16.55
C VAL A 14 -17.91 -4.97 -17.41
N ARG A 15 -18.04 -5.17 -18.73
CA ARG A 15 -16.89 -5.16 -19.64
C ARG A 15 -16.22 -3.79 -19.73
N ALA A 16 -16.99 -2.70 -19.66
CA ALA A 16 -16.46 -1.35 -19.60
C ALA A 16 -15.70 -1.12 -18.29
N ALA A 17 -16.28 -1.52 -17.15
CA ALA A 17 -15.68 -1.44 -15.83
C ALA A 17 -14.34 -2.19 -15.76
N TYR A 18 -14.25 -3.41 -16.28
CA TYR A 18 -12.98 -4.16 -16.32
C TYR A 18 -11.88 -3.43 -17.11
N ARG A 19 -12.23 -2.77 -18.23
CA ARG A 19 -11.26 -1.99 -19.01
C ARG A 19 -10.82 -0.73 -18.26
N LEU A 20 -11.74 -0.09 -17.55
CA LEU A 20 -11.44 1.06 -16.70
C LEU A 20 -10.52 0.66 -15.54
N LEU A 21 -10.83 -0.43 -14.84
CA LEU A 21 -10.01 -0.99 -13.77
C LEU A 21 -8.61 -1.37 -14.27
N TYR A 22 -8.50 -1.97 -15.46
CA TYR A 22 -7.20 -2.24 -16.08
C TYR A 22 -6.40 -0.96 -16.29
N ALA A 23 -7.01 0.08 -16.88
CA ALA A 23 -6.33 1.35 -17.12
C ALA A 23 -5.90 2.03 -15.81
N TYR A 24 -6.77 2.00 -14.79
CA TYR A 24 -6.46 2.49 -13.45
C TYR A 24 -5.27 1.74 -12.83
N GLN A 25 -5.32 0.42 -12.76
CA GLN A 25 -4.24 -0.40 -12.20
C GLN A 25 -2.92 -0.21 -12.96
N ARG A 26 -2.99 -0.08 -14.29
CA ARG A 26 -1.80 0.19 -15.09
C ARG A 26 -1.18 1.53 -14.72
N ARG A 27 -1.99 2.59 -14.63
CA ARG A 27 -1.55 3.93 -14.21
C ARG A 27 -0.96 3.91 -12.80
N THR A 28 -1.59 3.22 -11.84
CA THR A 28 -1.09 3.19 -10.46
C THR A 28 0.22 2.43 -10.35
N LEU A 29 0.35 1.28 -11.02
CA LEU A 29 1.61 0.53 -11.07
C LEU A 29 2.73 1.32 -11.78
N ASP A 30 2.42 2.03 -12.86
CA ASP A 30 3.40 2.90 -13.52
C ASP A 30 3.80 4.07 -12.58
N THR A 31 2.85 4.64 -11.82
CA THR A 31 3.10 5.69 -10.82
C THR A 31 4.00 5.19 -9.69
N ILE A 32 3.71 4.02 -9.14
CA ILE A 32 4.55 3.37 -8.12
C ILE A 32 5.94 3.10 -8.69
N SER A 33 6.04 2.64 -9.94
CA SER A 33 7.34 2.43 -10.61
C SER A 33 8.15 3.74 -10.67
N LEU A 34 7.50 4.87 -10.98
CA LEU A 34 8.14 6.19 -10.98
C LEU A 34 8.62 6.64 -9.59
N VAL A 35 7.87 6.32 -8.52
CA VAL A 35 8.30 6.55 -7.14
C VAL A 35 9.56 5.73 -6.85
N ILE A 36 9.57 4.45 -7.21
CA ILE A 36 10.69 3.54 -6.93
C ILE A 36 11.94 3.90 -7.72
N ASP A 37 11.81 4.45 -8.93
CA ASP A 37 12.95 5.03 -9.67
C ASP A 37 13.69 6.11 -8.86
N GLN A 38 13.03 6.74 -7.87
CA GLN A 38 13.67 7.72 -6.99
C GLN A 38 14.42 7.08 -5.82
N PHE A 39 14.30 5.78 -5.59
CA PHE A 39 15.00 5.04 -4.53
C PHE A 39 15.88 3.94 -5.16
N PRO A 40 17.01 4.32 -5.79
CA PRO A 40 17.79 3.40 -6.62
C PRO A 40 18.45 2.24 -5.85
N ASP A 41 18.56 2.35 -4.53
CA ASP A 41 19.09 1.30 -3.67
C ASP A 41 18.00 0.35 -3.12
N ARG A 42 16.71 0.63 -3.42
CA ARG A 42 15.57 -0.19 -3.02
C ARG A 42 15.13 -1.13 -4.15
N THR A 43 14.84 -2.37 -3.79
CA THR A 43 14.34 -3.41 -4.69
C THR A 43 13.08 -4.02 -4.12
N PHE A 44 12.18 -4.45 -5.00
CA PHE A 44 10.93 -5.10 -4.61
C PHE A 44 11.21 -6.31 -3.72
N TYR A 45 10.57 -6.34 -2.55
CA TYR A 45 10.66 -7.42 -1.58
C TYR A 45 9.38 -8.26 -1.61
N GLN A 46 8.25 -7.65 -1.26
CA GLN A 46 6.96 -8.32 -1.13
C GLN A 46 5.81 -7.33 -1.35
N TRP A 47 4.59 -7.85 -1.41
CA TRP A 47 3.38 -7.05 -1.41
C TRP A 47 2.27 -7.79 -0.67
N ALA A 48 1.31 -7.05 -0.14
CA ALA A 48 0.17 -7.61 0.55
C ALA A 48 -1.07 -6.74 0.36
N ASN A 49 -2.20 -7.41 0.23
CA ASN A 49 -3.50 -6.78 0.28
C ASN A 49 -3.85 -6.49 1.75
N LEU A 50 -4.38 -5.29 2.01
CA LEU A 50 -4.72 -4.81 3.34
C LEU A 50 -6.19 -4.99 3.70
N LEU A 51 -7.05 -5.25 2.72
CA LEU A 51 -8.48 -5.43 2.90
C LEU A 51 -8.86 -6.91 3.04
N CYS A 52 -8.20 -7.78 2.30
CA CYS A 52 -8.62 -9.17 2.17
C CYS A 52 -7.45 -10.10 1.87
N ALA A 53 -7.74 -11.40 1.75
CA ALA A 53 -6.72 -12.38 1.42
C ALA A 53 -6.28 -12.24 -0.05
N MET A 54 -5.09 -12.78 -0.33
CA MET A 54 -4.63 -12.91 -1.71
C MET A 54 -5.53 -13.88 -2.51
N PRO A 55 -5.70 -13.65 -3.83
CA PRO A 55 -6.38 -14.59 -4.69
C PRO A 55 -5.78 -16.00 -4.51
N PRO A 56 -6.61 -17.05 -4.44
CA PRO A 56 -6.11 -18.40 -4.26
C PRO A 56 -5.19 -18.79 -5.42
N GLY A 57 -4.11 -19.52 -5.10
CA GLY A 57 -3.21 -20.05 -6.11
C GLY A 57 -3.93 -21.04 -7.05
N ARG A 58 -3.31 -21.32 -8.20
CA ARG A 58 -3.88 -22.15 -9.30
C ARG A 58 -4.51 -23.49 -8.85
N GLY A 59 -4.01 -24.12 -7.79
CA GLY A 59 -4.48 -25.41 -7.29
C GLY A 59 -5.52 -25.33 -6.17
N ALA A 60 -5.88 -24.13 -5.69
CA ALA A 60 -6.82 -23.94 -4.60
C ALA A 60 -8.21 -23.55 -5.14
N SER A 61 -9.26 -23.99 -4.44
CA SER A 61 -10.63 -23.65 -4.79
C SER A 61 -10.89 -22.15 -4.59
N PRO A 62 -11.46 -21.44 -5.58
CA PRO A 62 -11.92 -20.06 -5.41
C PRO A 62 -13.27 -19.98 -4.68
N PHE A 63 -14.03 -21.07 -4.62
CA PHE A 63 -15.34 -21.09 -3.99
C PHE A 63 -15.22 -21.02 -2.46
N GLY A 64 -16.02 -20.16 -1.83
CA GLY A 64 -15.99 -19.89 -0.39
C GLY A 64 -15.00 -18.80 0.03
N ARG A 65 -14.32 -18.17 -0.93
CA ARG A 65 -13.49 -16.97 -0.72
C ARG A 65 -14.36 -15.72 -0.79
N TRP A 66 -13.90 -14.63 -0.19
CA TRP A 66 -14.55 -13.33 -0.34
C TRP A 66 -14.39 -12.83 -1.78
N THR A 67 -15.37 -12.08 -2.26
CA THR A 67 -15.32 -11.43 -3.57
C THR A 67 -14.14 -10.46 -3.63
N TRP A 68 -13.86 -9.77 -2.52
CA TRP A 68 -12.71 -8.88 -2.38
C TRP A 68 -11.36 -9.57 -2.62
N ASP A 69 -11.23 -10.87 -2.32
CA ASP A 69 -9.98 -11.63 -2.56
C ASP A 69 -9.56 -11.61 -4.03
N PHE A 70 -10.47 -11.28 -4.96
CA PHE A 70 -10.21 -11.17 -6.40
C PHE A 70 -9.95 -9.73 -6.86
N MET A 71 -9.84 -8.77 -5.94
CA MET A 71 -9.48 -7.37 -6.20
C MET A 71 -8.22 -6.96 -5.42
N PRO A 72 -7.07 -7.62 -5.67
CA PRO A 72 -5.91 -7.54 -4.77
C PRO A 72 -5.20 -6.19 -4.71
N ILE A 73 -5.48 -5.29 -5.66
CA ILE A 73 -4.87 -3.95 -5.79
C ILE A 73 -5.78 -2.85 -5.20
N TYR A 74 -6.95 -3.21 -4.64
CA TYR A 74 -7.89 -2.23 -4.11
C TYR A 74 -7.32 -1.43 -2.92
N ASN A 75 -6.71 -2.13 -1.97
CA ASN A 75 -5.96 -1.53 -0.87
C ASN A 75 -4.72 -2.40 -0.60
N THR A 76 -3.53 -1.87 -0.85
CA THR A 76 -2.34 -2.71 -1.03
C THR A 76 -1.07 -2.02 -0.61
N SER A 77 -0.18 -2.73 0.07
CA SER A 77 1.18 -2.29 0.34
C SER A 77 2.19 -3.03 -0.53
N PHE A 78 3.08 -2.26 -1.15
CA PHE A 78 4.25 -2.75 -1.88
C PHE A 78 5.49 -2.42 -1.04
N LEU A 79 6.28 -3.45 -0.75
CA LEU A 79 7.39 -3.41 0.19
C LEU A 79 8.71 -3.51 -0.57
N PHE A 80 9.66 -2.62 -0.27
CA PHE A 80 10.95 -2.55 -0.93
C PHE A 80 12.08 -2.45 0.10
N THR A 81 13.05 -3.34 0.00
CA THR A 81 14.23 -3.41 0.88
C THR A 81 15.50 -3.10 0.09
N LYS A 82 16.66 -3.07 0.74
CA LYS A 82 17.93 -2.89 0.06
C LYS A 82 18.20 -4.03 -0.94
N GLY A 83 18.69 -3.68 -2.12
CA GLY A 83 19.10 -4.66 -3.15
C GLY A 83 20.09 -5.70 -2.60
N GLY A 84 19.79 -6.98 -2.83
CA GLY A 84 20.62 -8.09 -2.34
C GLY A 84 20.41 -8.45 -0.86
N ASP A 85 19.52 -7.75 -0.14
CA ASP A 85 19.12 -8.10 1.22
C ASP A 85 18.14 -9.30 1.21
N ALA A 86 18.63 -10.44 0.76
CA ALA A 86 17.97 -11.74 0.88
C ALA A 86 18.01 -12.27 2.33
N SER A 87 18.69 -11.57 3.24
CA SER A 87 19.02 -12.09 4.56
C SER A 87 17.79 -12.29 5.44
N ASN A 88 16.66 -11.61 5.13
CA ASN A 88 15.47 -11.62 5.98
C ASN A 88 15.89 -11.42 7.44
N HIS A 89 16.82 -10.50 7.70
CA HIS A 89 17.38 -10.21 9.03
C HIS A 89 17.67 -8.70 9.16
N PRO A 90 16.66 -7.87 9.48
CA PRO A 90 16.81 -6.43 9.60
C PRO A 90 17.91 -6.02 10.60
N GLN A 91 18.88 -5.23 10.14
CA GLN A 91 19.95 -4.70 10.99
C GLN A 91 19.63 -3.27 11.45
N LYS A 92 20.33 -2.83 12.50
CA LYS A 92 20.34 -1.42 12.89
C LYS A 92 20.73 -0.53 11.70
N GLY A 93 19.91 0.47 11.42
CA GLY A 93 20.10 1.43 10.34
C GLY A 93 19.49 1.00 9.00
N ASP A 94 19.17 -0.28 8.83
CA ASP A 94 18.40 -0.72 7.68
C ASP A 94 16.97 -0.17 7.76
N TRP A 95 16.32 -0.06 6.60
CA TRP A 95 14.95 0.38 6.53
C TRP A 95 14.19 -0.22 5.35
N LEU A 96 12.89 -0.33 5.54
CA LEU A 96 11.92 -0.78 4.55
C LEU A 96 11.15 0.42 4.00
N LEU A 97 11.05 0.53 2.68
CA LEU A 97 10.10 1.42 2.03
C LEU A 97 8.78 0.67 1.82
N GLU A 98 7.69 1.25 2.27
CA GLU A 98 6.34 0.86 1.91
C GLU A 98 5.74 1.91 1.00
N VAL A 99 5.15 1.45 -0.09
CA VAL A 99 4.26 2.24 -0.94
C VAL A 99 2.87 1.64 -0.81
N LYS A 100 1.98 2.32 -0.10
CA LYS A 100 0.60 1.89 0.12
C LYS A 100 -0.33 2.61 -0.84
N LEU A 101 -1.17 1.85 -1.53
CA LEU A 101 -2.22 2.33 -2.41
C LEU A 101 -3.56 2.10 -1.74
N GLY A 102 -4.33 3.17 -1.50
CA GLY A 102 -5.74 3.10 -1.16
C GLY A 102 -6.57 3.58 -2.35
N THR A 103 -7.37 2.71 -2.95
CA THR A 103 -8.20 3.07 -4.11
C THR A 103 -9.44 3.86 -3.71
N ASP A 104 -9.95 3.64 -2.51
CA ASP A 104 -11.21 4.21 -2.04
C ASP A 104 -11.11 4.44 -0.53
N SER A 105 -11.47 5.63 -0.06
CA SER A 105 -11.44 6.00 1.36
C SER A 105 -12.78 5.84 2.07
N GLY A 106 -13.83 5.39 1.36
CA GLY A 106 -15.16 5.13 1.90
C GLY A 106 -15.22 3.96 2.89
N HIS A 107 -14.08 3.34 3.15
CA HIS A 107 -13.92 2.14 3.92
C HIS A 107 -12.93 2.45 5.07
N GLU A 108 -13.22 2.04 6.31
CA GLU A 108 -12.21 2.06 7.37
C GLU A 108 -11.09 1.05 7.05
N GLU A 109 -9.87 1.23 7.57
CA GLU A 109 -8.77 0.30 7.28
C GLU A 109 -9.04 -1.09 7.92
N PHE A 110 -9.61 -2.01 7.13
CA PHE A 110 -10.15 -3.31 7.54
C PHE A 110 -9.11 -4.40 7.83
N TRP A 111 -7.95 -4.04 8.38
CA TRP A 111 -6.96 -5.04 8.74
C TRP A 111 -7.50 -6.00 9.79
N GLY A 112 -7.62 -7.28 9.43
CA GLY A 112 -8.03 -8.35 10.35
C GLY A 112 -9.53 -8.50 10.58
N GLY A 113 -10.38 -7.92 9.71
CA GLY A 113 -11.82 -8.18 9.74
C GLY A 113 -12.16 -9.67 9.53
N SER A 114 -13.14 -10.19 10.28
CA SER A 114 -13.65 -11.57 10.13
C SER A 114 -14.91 -11.68 9.27
N ILE A 115 -15.40 -10.53 8.77
CA ILE A 115 -16.64 -10.40 7.99
C ILE A 115 -16.31 -9.67 6.69
N GLU A 116 -16.85 -10.19 5.58
CA GLU A 116 -16.67 -9.59 4.26
C GLU A 116 -17.32 -8.21 4.22
N PRO A 117 -16.58 -7.14 3.86
CA PRO A 117 -17.15 -5.81 3.72
C PRO A 117 -18.24 -5.75 2.64
N SER A 118 -19.35 -5.07 2.93
CA SER A 118 -20.38 -4.83 1.93
C SER A 118 -20.05 -3.58 1.11
N ILE A 119 -20.25 -3.64 -0.20
CA ILE A 119 -20.16 -2.45 -1.07
C ILE A 119 -21.15 -1.36 -0.64
N ALA A 120 -22.28 -1.74 -0.04
CA ALA A 120 -23.29 -0.78 0.42
C ALA A 120 -22.81 0.10 1.59
N ASP A 121 -21.75 -0.31 2.28
CA ASP A 121 -21.21 0.37 3.45
C ASP A 121 -20.11 1.39 3.09
N LEU A 122 -19.73 1.49 1.81
CA LEU A 122 -18.62 2.34 1.33
C LEU A 122 -18.96 3.84 1.22
N GLY A 123 -20.18 4.24 1.56
CA GLY A 123 -20.62 5.63 1.44
C GLY A 123 -20.77 6.11 -0.02
N ASP A 124 -20.78 7.42 -0.22
CA ASP A 124 -20.90 8.03 -1.55
C ASP A 124 -19.53 8.08 -2.23
N VAL A 125 -19.47 7.61 -3.48
CA VAL A 125 -18.27 7.65 -4.32
C VAL A 125 -17.76 9.08 -4.55
N ALA A 126 -18.61 10.10 -4.42
CA ALA A 126 -18.23 11.50 -4.57
C ALA A 126 -17.41 12.03 -3.37
N ASP A 127 -17.55 11.40 -2.20
CA ASP A 127 -16.83 11.76 -0.97
C ASP A 127 -15.58 10.89 -0.77
N ALA A 128 -15.50 9.75 -1.47
CA ALA A 128 -14.36 8.86 -1.45
C ALA A 128 -13.13 9.45 -2.18
N GLN A 129 -11.95 9.09 -1.71
CA GLN A 129 -10.67 9.52 -2.26
C GLN A 129 -9.75 8.34 -2.53
N SER A 130 -8.90 8.47 -3.54
CA SER A 130 -7.80 7.54 -3.78
C SER A 130 -6.48 8.17 -3.35
N ALA A 131 -5.67 7.45 -2.58
CA ALA A 131 -4.43 7.94 -2.02
C ALA A 131 -3.24 7.02 -2.30
N LEU A 132 -2.06 7.63 -2.36
CA LEU A 132 -0.78 6.96 -2.30
C LEU A 132 -0.04 7.44 -1.05
N SER A 133 0.38 6.50 -0.22
CA SER A 133 1.15 6.75 0.99
C SER A 133 2.55 6.19 0.83
N LEU A 134 3.56 7.00 1.13
CA LEU A 134 4.94 6.53 1.28
C LEU A 134 5.24 6.42 2.76
N MET A 135 5.90 5.34 3.14
CA MET A 135 6.27 5.12 4.52
C MET A 135 7.62 4.44 4.65
N ALA A 136 8.42 4.93 5.57
CA ALA A 136 9.71 4.36 5.88
C ALA A 136 9.66 3.71 7.26
N TRP A 137 10.08 2.45 7.34
CA TRP A 137 10.23 1.71 8.60
C TRP A 137 11.71 1.52 8.88
N LYS A 138 12.28 2.34 9.76
CA LYS A 138 13.71 2.34 10.08
C LYS A 138 13.98 1.53 11.34
N CYS A 139 14.84 0.52 11.24
CA CYS A 139 15.32 -0.24 12.38
C CYS A 139 16.37 0.57 13.13
N VAL A 140 16.15 0.84 14.42
CA VAL A 140 17.14 1.50 15.29
C VAL A 140 17.99 0.49 16.09
N GLU A 141 17.59 -0.77 16.07
CA GLU A 141 18.33 -1.92 16.61
C GLU A 141 18.35 -3.08 15.61
N THR A 142 19.31 -3.99 15.78
CA THR A 142 19.36 -5.24 15.01
C THR A 142 18.36 -6.23 15.56
N PHE A 143 17.52 -6.78 14.67
CA PHE A 143 16.53 -7.78 15.04
C PHE A 143 17.18 -9.16 15.31
N PRO A 144 16.47 -10.10 15.95
CA PRO A 144 16.93 -11.49 16.04
C PRO A 144 17.19 -12.12 14.66
N LYS A 145 18.13 -13.09 14.60
CA LYS A 145 18.59 -13.71 13.34
C LYS A 145 17.48 -14.34 12.48
N ASN A 146 16.35 -14.71 13.07
CA ASN A 146 15.24 -15.36 12.36
C ASN A 146 14.08 -14.39 12.06
N SER A 147 14.26 -13.09 12.30
CA SER A 147 13.24 -12.07 12.08
C SER A 147 13.34 -11.48 10.69
N ASN A 148 12.24 -11.47 9.93
CA ASN A 148 12.16 -10.91 8.59
C ASN A 148 11.39 -9.58 8.52
N TRP A 149 11.56 -8.86 7.40
CA TRP A 149 10.90 -7.58 7.13
C TRP A 149 9.37 -7.67 7.14
N TYR A 150 8.79 -8.71 6.55
CA TYR A 150 7.34 -8.83 6.44
C TYR A 150 6.66 -9.02 7.79
N ASN A 151 6.95 -10.12 8.49
CA ASN A 151 6.29 -10.46 9.74
C ASN A 151 6.70 -9.51 10.86
N HIS A 152 8.02 -9.29 11.05
CA HIS A 152 8.54 -8.71 12.30
C HIS A 152 8.80 -7.21 12.24
N VAL A 153 8.67 -6.58 11.07
CA VAL A 153 8.82 -5.12 10.93
C VAL A 153 7.52 -4.50 10.45
N TRP A 154 6.91 -5.05 9.40
CA TRP A 154 5.74 -4.45 8.76
C TRP A 154 4.40 -4.98 9.31
N TYR A 155 4.21 -6.29 9.38
CA TYR A 155 2.93 -6.93 9.72
C TYR A 155 2.57 -6.81 11.20
N ASP A 156 3.55 -6.99 12.10
CA ASP A 156 3.32 -7.04 13.55
C ASP A 156 3.15 -5.66 14.21
N HIS A 157 3.28 -4.57 13.45
CA HIS A 157 3.34 -3.22 14.00
C HIS A 157 2.35 -2.26 13.34
N PRO A 158 1.70 -1.39 14.13
CA PRO A 158 0.75 -0.44 13.59
C PRO A 158 1.45 0.62 12.75
N TRP A 159 0.73 1.12 11.75
CA TRP A 159 1.13 2.31 11.02
C TRP A 159 1.12 3.55 11.93
N PRO A 160 1.88 4.61 11.57
CA PRO A 160 1.80 5.90 12.23
C PRO A 160 0.36 6.40 12.28
N THR A 161 -0.04 6.85 13.46
CA THR A 161 -1.35 7.46 13.68
C THR A 161 -1.43 8.84 13.03
N ARG A 162 -2.65 9.31 12.79
CA ARG A 162 -2.89 10.65 12.27
C ARG A 162 -2.26 11.74 13.15
N ASP A 163 -2.37 11.60 14.47
CA ASP A 163 -1.80 12.57 15.42
C ASP A 163 -0.27 12.63 15.30
N GLU A 164 0.40 11.48 15.13
CA GLU A 164 1.86 11.42 14.93
C GLU A 164 2.27 12.08 13.61
N ILE A 165 1.52 11.84 12.53
CA ILE A 165 1.76 12.43 11.21
C ILE A 165 1.58 13.96 11.27
N GLU A 166 0.47 14.44 11.85
CA GLU A 166 0.17 15.87 11.98
C GLU A 166 1.16 16.60 12.90
N ALA A 167 1.61 15.95 13.98
CA ALA A 167 2.65 16.47 14.86
C ALA A 167 4.06 16.43 14.24
N GLY A 168 4.25 15.68 13.14
CA GLY A 168 5.56 15.50 12.52
C GLY A 168 6.51 14.67 13.38
N THR A 169 5.99 13.77 14.20
CA THR A 169 6.75 12.90 15.12
C THR A 169 6.76 11.47 14.61
N PRO A 170 7.90 10.76 14.68
CA PRO A 170 7.95 9.37 14.25
C PRO A 170 7.11 8.49 15.18
N ALA A 171 6.38 7.54 14.59
CA ALA A 171 5.84 6.44 15.36
C ALA A 171 6.99 5.59 15.88
N VAL A 172 6.90 5.17 17.15
CA VAL A 172 7.92 4.37 17.83
C VAL A 172 7.29 3.05 18.25
N VAL A 173 7.65 1.97 17.56
CA VAL A 173 7.04 0.64 17.72
C VAL A 173 8.09 -0.42 18.06
N ALA A 174 7.65 -1.65 18.32
CA ALA A 174 8.51 -2.79 18.63
C ALA A 174 9.44 -2.54 19.84
N ASP A 175 8.88 -2.03 20.94
CA ASP A 175 9.65 -1.62 22.14
C ASP A 175 10.76 -0.61 21.82
N GLY A 176 10.53 0.26 20.84
CA GLY A 176 11.48 1.29 20.43
C GLY A 176 12.48 0.85 19.38
N LYS A 177 12.40 -0.38 18.85
CA LYS A 177 13.34 -0.90 17.83
C LYS A 177 13.07 -0.39 16.42
N ILE A 178 11.88 0.18 16.19
CA ILE A 178 11.51 0.73 14.89
C ILE A 178 11.00 2.16 15.09
N ARG A 179 11.48 3.05 14.21
CA ARG A 179 10.88 4.37 13.98
C ARG A 179 10.25 4.36 12.59
N SER A 180 8.98 4.72 12.49
CA SER A 180 8.29 4.84 11.20
C SER A 180 7.61 6.18 11.03
N PHE A 181 7.43 6.60 9.78
CA PHE A 181 6.70 7.81 9.44
C PHE A 181 6.07 7.68 8.06
N GLN A 182 4.89 8.28 7.90
CA GLN A 182 4.09 8.22 6.68
C GLN A 182 3.94 9.63 6.07
N VAL A 183 3.94 9.69 4.74
CA VAL A 183 3.59 10.89 3.97
C VAL A 183 2.58 10.51 2.91
N ASP A 184 1.46 11.23 2.88
CA ASP A 184 0.32 10.95 2.02
C ASP A 184 0.18 11.95 0.88
N THR A 185 -0.34 11.48 -0.24
CA THR A 185 -0.89 12.33 -1.30
C THR A 185 -2.09 11.68 -1.95
N LEU A 186 -2.94 12.49 -2.57
CA LEU A 186 -4.05 12.00 -3.36
C LEU A 186 -3.58 11.65 -4.79
N LEU A 187 -4.19 10.63 -5.40
CA LEU A 187 -3.81 10.19 -6.76
C LEU A 187 -4.10 11.23 -7.84
N GLU A 188 -5.05 12.15 -7.61
CA GLU A 188 -5.33 13.25 -8.54
C GLU A 188 -4.17 14.25 -8.59
N LYS A 189 -3.38 14.36 -7.51
CA LYS A 189 -2.18 15.20 -7.47
C LYS A 189 -0.98 14.56 -8.19
N LEU A 190 -1.05 13.27 -8.52
CA LEU A 190 0.00 12.50 -9.21
C LEU A 190 -0.32 12.36 -10.71
N GLN A 191 -0.56 13.50 -11.38
CA GLN A 191 -1.02 13.53 -12.77
C GLN A 191 0.08 13.23 -13.79
N ASP A 192 1.34 13.54 -13.46
CA ASP A 192 2.49 13.40 -14.35
C ASP A 192 3.78 13.06 -13.58
N ARG A 193 4.85 12.78 -14.33
CA ARG A 193 6.16 12.42 -13.76
C ARG A 193 6.71 13.51 -12.83
N ALA A 194 6.54 14.79 -13.16
CA ALA A 194 7.09 15.87 -12.34
C ALA A 194 6.40 15.94 -10.98
N ALA A 195 5.08 15.75 -10.95
CA ALA A 195 4.31 15.68 -9.72
C ALA A 195 4.72 14.49 -8.84
N VAL A 196 4.95 13.32 -9.44
CA VAL A 196 5.43 12.12 -8.71
C VAL A 196 6.83 12.35 -8.13
N VAL A 197 7.75 12.93 -8.90
CA VAL A 197 9.10 13.25 -8.42
C VAL A 197 9.03 14.25 -7.27
N HIS A 198 8.27 15.35 -7.44
CA HIS A 198 8.11 16.36 -6.40
C HIS A 198 7.54 15.79 -5.09
N PHE A 199 6.51 14.95 -5.17
CA PHE A 199 5.95 14.27 -4.00
C PHE A 199 7.00 13.39 -3.33
N THR A 200 7.75 12.62 -4.12
CA THR A 200 8.77 11.70 -3.61
C THR A 200 9.93 12.44 -2.95
N ASP A 201 10.39 13.54 -3.54
CA ASP A 201 11.43 14.39 -2.96
C ASP A 201 10.98 15.05 -1.65
N SER A 202 9.72 15.50 -1.60
CA SER A 202 9.11 16.02 -0.38
C SER A 202 9.03 14.94 0.72
N ALA A 203 8.68 13.70 0.35
CA ALA A 203 8.67 12.57 1.28
C ALA A 203 10.08 12.24 1.79
N LYS A 204 11.10 12.17 0.92
CA LYS A 204 12.50 11.97 1.31
C LYS A 204 12.98 13.05 2.27
N ALA A 205 12.72 14.33 1.97
CA ALA A 205 13.08 15.44 2.86
C ALA A 205 12.42 15.30 4.24
N THR A 206 11.16 14.84 4.26
CA THR A 206 10.43 14.57 5.50
C THR A 206 11.03 13.40 6.28
N PHE A 207 11.29 12.26 5.63
CA PHE A 207 11.93 11.11 6.25
C PHE A 207 13.34 11.44 6.76
N ALA A 208 14.12 12.20 6.01
CA ALA A 208 15.46 12.64 6.41
C ALA A 208 15.39 13.44 7.72
N ARG A 209 14.43 14.35 7.84
CA ARG A 209 14.22 15.18 9.02
C ARG A 209 13.65 14.38 10.22
N VAL A 210 12.60 13.59 10.00
CA VAL A 210 11.82 12.95 11.08
C VAL A 210 12.45 11.65 11.57
N LEU A 211 13.06 10.90 10.66
CA LEU A 211 13.65 9.58 10.91
C LEU A 211 15.18 9.62 10.92
N GLU A 212 15.79 10.80 10.73
CA GLU A 212 17.26 10.98 10.68
C GLU A 212 17.87 10.06 9.61
N MET A 213 17.27 10.05 8.43
CA MET A 213 17.69 9.23 7.29
C MET A 213 18.55 10.04 6.33
N ASP A 214 19.47 9.34 5.66
CA ASP A 214 20.24 9.88 4.55
C ASP A 214 19.85 9.11 3.29
N PHE A 215 19.54 9.86 2.22
CA PHE A 215 19.14 9.30 0.92
C PHE A 215 20.20 9.50 -0.16
N GLY A 216 21.37 10.05 0.19
CA GLY A 216 22.46 10.35 -0.75
C GLY A 216 22.29 11.68 -1.47
#